data_AF-A0ABC9BA95-F1
#
_entry.id   AF-A0ABC9BA95-F1
#
_cell.length_a   1.000
_cell.length_b   1.000
_cell.length_c   1.000
_cell.angle_alpha   90.00
_cell.angle_beta   90.00
_cell.angle_gamma   90.00
#
_symmetry.space_group_name_H-M   'P 1'
#
loop_
_entity.id
_entity.type
_entity.pdbx_description
1 polymer ?
#
loop_
_entity_poly.entity_id
_entity_poly.type
_entity_poly.pdbx_seq_one_letter_code
_entity_poly.pdbx_strand_id
1 'polypeptide(L)'
;MMFDRKYAIAFLLLFATCSPYLVSGRFRPEEYCGKEKKKIFDECKDVLKKEGFLPIGDTKKDGPCCEAIRQARRKMNCIKLLITSQDEAVYNIKKIQDLQPICEPSHPPQVAV
;
A
#
# COMPACT_ATOMS: atom_id res chain seq x y z
N MET A 1 2.31 11.67 51.79
CA MET A 1 2.59 11.36 50.37
C MET A 1 2.22 12.59 49.55
N MET A 2 3.17 13.49 49.32
CA MET A 2 3.00 14.62 48.41
C MET A 2 4.12 14.48 47.39
N PHE A 3 3.80 13.96 46.20
CA PHE A 3 4.69 14.17 45.05
C PHE A 3 4.72 15.69 44.85
N ASP A 4 5.81 16.27 45.33
CA ASP A 4 6.06 17.70 45.39
C ASP A 4 5.65 18.30 44.03
N ARG A 5 4.77 19.31 44.02
CA ARG A 5 4.10 19.85 42.82
C ARG A 5 5.06 20.10 41.65
N LYS A 6 6.30 20.45 41.98
CA LYS A 6 7.45 20.58 41.07
C LYS A 6 7.79 19.30 40.29
N TYR A 7 7.77 18.12 40.90
CA TYR A 7 8.01 16.84 40.24
C TYR A 7 6.84 16.41 39.36
N ALA A 8 5.61 16.69 39.76
CA ALA A 8 4.44 16.43 38.93
C ALA A 8 4.46 17.26 37.63
N ILE A 9 4.81 18.54 37.74
CA ILE A 9 4.98 19.44 36.58
C ILE A 9 6.15 18.98 35.71
N ALA A 10 7.28 18.60 36.31
CA ALA A 10 8.43 18.07 35.57
C ALA A 10 8.09 16.81 34.79
N PHE A 11 7.34 15.87 35.39
CA PHE A 11 6.87 14.66 34.72
C PHE A 11 5.91 14.98 33.57
N LEU A 12 4.95 15.88 33.78
CA LEU A 12 3.99 16.30 32.74
C LEU A 12 4.68 16.98 31.55
N LEU A 13 5.68 17.84 31.80
CA LEU A 13 6.47 18.47 30.74
C LEU A 13 7.29 17.44 29.95
N LEU A 14 7.87 16.44 30.63
CA LEU A 14 8.63 15.36 29.99
C LEU A 14 7.76 14.54 29.03
N PHE A 15 6.54 14.17 29.47
CA PHE A 15 5.58 13.47 28.61
C PHE A 15 5.12 14.33 27.43
N ALA A 16 4.89 15.63 27.62
CA ALA A 16 4.52 16.55 26.52
C ALA A 16 5.64 16.70 25.48
N THR A 17 6.92 16.70 25.90
CA THR A 17 8.08 16.79 24.99
C THR A 17 8.47 15.46 24.34
N CYS A 18 8.14 14.32 24.95
CA CYS A 18 8.35 12.99 24.35
C CYS A 18 7.21 12.54 23.43
N SER A 19 6.03 13.17 23.51
CA SER A 19 4.87 12.88 22.65
C SER A 19 4.46 13.98 21.64
N PRO A 20 5.37 14.74 20.98
CA PRO A 20 4.95 15.53 19.83
C PRO A 20 4.48 14.62 18.66
N TYR A 21 4.81 13.33 18.72
CA TYR A 21 4.46 12.33 17.71
C TYR A 21 3.00 11.85 17.75
N LEU A 22 2.25 12.08 18.84
CA LEU A 22 0.84 11.68 18.94
C LEU A 22 -0.13 12.72 18.35
N VAL A 23 0.31 13.97 18.16
CA VAL A 23 -0.54 15.09 17.67
C VAL A 23 -0.11 15.60 16.29
N SER A 24 0.95 15.05 15.70
CA SER A 24 1.24 15.27 14.29
C SER A 24 0.56 14.16 13.50
N GLY A 25 -0.67 14.39 13.04
CA GLY A 25 -1.39 13.54 12.09
C GLY A 25 -0.70 13.48 10.73
N ARG A 26 0.57 13.09 10.69
CA ARG A 26 1.30 12.85 9.45
C ARG A 26 0.84 11.50 8.93
N PHE A 27 -0.02 11.53 7.91
CA PHE A 27 -0.37 10.34 7.14
C PHE A 27 0.91 9.62 6.72
N ARG A 28 1.12 8.41 7.25
CA ARG A 28 2.23 7.53 6.86
C ARG A 28 1.73 6.54 5.82
N PRO A 29 1.98 6.78 4.52
CA PRO A 29 1.51 5.87 3.47
C PRO A 29 2.05 4.45 3.67
N GLU A 30 3.25 4.29 4.23
CA GLU A 30 3.88 3.01 4.52
C GLU A 30 3.01 2.10 5.42
N GLU A 31 2.41 2.68 6.46
CA GLU A 31 1.52 1.95 7.38
C GLU A 31 0.15 1.65 6.75
N TYR A 32 -0.33 2.52 5.87
CA TYR A 32 -1.65 2.40 5.26
C TYR A 32 -1.69 1.45 4.06
N CYS A 33 -0.69 1.50 3.18
CA CYS A 33 -0.68 0.74 1.92
C CYS A 33 0.63 -0.01 1.63
N GLY A 34 1.61 0.00 2.54
CA GLY A 34 2.87 -0.70 2.34
C GLY A 34 2.70 -2.23 2.25
N LYS A 35 1.75 -2.79 3.00
CA LYS A 35 1.42 -4.24 2.93
C LYS A 35 0.88 -4.61 1.55
N GLU A 36 -0.03 -3.82 1.00
CA GLU A 36 -0.61 -4.02 -0.32
C GLU A 36 0.42 -3.81 -1.42
N LYS A 37 1.30 -2.80 -1.30
CA LYS A 37 2.45 -2.62 -2.20
C LYS A 37 3.29 -3.90 -2.22
N LYS A 38 3.76 -4.34 -1.06
CA LYS A 38 4.62 -5.54 -0.96
C LYS A 38 3.95 -6.76 -1.60
N LYS A 39 2.67 -6.98 -1.28
CA LYS A 39 1.91 -8.12 -1.82
C LYS A 39 1.79 -8.06 -3.36
N ILE A 40 1.54 -6.89 -3.95
CA ILE A 40 1.52 -6.74 -5.42
C ILE A 40 2.90 -7.08 -6.01
N PHE A 41 3.97 -6.58 -5.41
CA PHE A 41 5.32 -6.81 -5.95
C PHE A 41 5.75 -8.27 -5.83
N ASP A 42 5.37 -8.94 -4.74
CA ASP A 42 5.67 -10.36 -4.53
C ASP A 42 4.84 -11.25 -5.47
N GLU A 43 3.52 -11.06 -5.54
CA GLU A 43 2.61 -11.92 -6.29
C GLU A 43 2.59 -11.65 -7.80
N CYS A 44 2.84 -10.40 -8.22
CA CYS A 44 2.86 -10.00 -9.63
C CYS A 44 4.28 -9.86 -10.19
N LYS A 45 5.31 -10.30 -9.47
CA LYS A 45 6.74 -10.08 -9.79
C LYS A 45 7.09 -10.40 -11.24
N ASP A 46 6.63 -11.54 -11.75
CA ASP A 46 6.99 -12.05 -13.08
C ASP A 46 6.38 -11.24 -14.21
N VAL A 47 5.20 -10.66 -13.96
CA VAL A 47 4.53 -9.74 -14.89
C VAL A 47 5.18 -8.35 -14.80
N LEU A 48 5.49 -7.89 -13.60
CA LEU A 48 5.96 -6.51 -13.35
C LEU A 48 7.42 -6.27 -13.72
N LYS A 49 8.29 -7.27 -13.69
CA LYS A 49 9.71 -7.09 -14.06
C LYS A 49 9.85 -6.46 -15.45
N LYS A 50 10.81 -5.54 -15.60
CA LYS A 50 11.12 -4.92 -16.91
C LYS A 50 11.62 -5.94 -17.92
N GLU A 51 12.52 -6.81 -17.49
CA GLU A 51 13.00 -7.97 -18.26
C GLU A 51 12.09 -9.20 -18.08
N GLY A 52 10.87 -8.99 -17.57
CA GLY A 52 9.91 -10.05 -17.29
C GLY A 52 9.41 -10.73 -18.56
N PHE A 53 9.25 -12.05 -18.48
CA PHE A 53 8.89 -12.93 -19.59
C PHE A 53 7.38 -12.96 -19.86
N LEU A 54 6.54 -12.63 -18.85
CA LEU A 54 5.09 -12.69 -18.99
C LEU A 54 4.49 -11.37 -19.49
N PRO A 55 3.77 -11.38 -20.63
CA PRO A 55 2.94 -10.26 -21.02
C PRO A 55 1.77 -10.11 -20.03
N ILE A 56 1.26 -8.89 -19.91
CA ILE A 56 0.19 -8.54 -18.94
C ILE A 56 -1.07 -9.39 -19.19
N GLY A 57 -1.37 -9.70 -20.46
CA GLY A 57 -2.52 -10.50 -20.87
C GLY A 57 -2.52 -11.96 -20.40
N ASP A 58 -1.35 -12.51 -20.06
CA ASP A 58 -1.24 -13.89 -19.56
C ASP A 58 -1.48 -14.00 -18.04
N THR A 59 -1.78 -12.87 -17.39
CA THR A 59 -2.11 -12.86 -15.97
C THR A 59 -3.45 -13.55 -15.74
N LYS A 60 -3.44 -14.66 -14.99
CA LYS A 60 -4.66 -15.37 -14.60
C LYS A 60 -5.55 -14.46 -13.76
N LYS A 61 -6.79 -14.24 -14.21
CA LYS A 61 -7.77 -13.42 -13.48
C LYS A 61 -7.99 -13.94 -12.06
N ASP A 62 -8.11 -15.24 -11.86
CA ASP A 62 -8.34 -15.82 -10.51
C ASP A 62 -7.03 -16.14 -9.78
N GLY A 63 -5.88 -15.69 -10.31
CA GLY A 63 -4.58 -15.90 -9.73
C GLY A 63 -4.26 -14.94 -8.57
N PRO A 64 -3.21 -15.26 -7.79
CA PRO A 64 -2.84 -14.48 -6.60
C PRO A 64 -2.43 -13.04 -6.92
N CYS A 65 -1.82 -12.80 -8.09
CA CYS A 65 -1.52 -11.44 -8.55
C CYS A 65 -2.79 -10.59 -8.73
N CYS A 66 -3.78 -11.10 -9.46
CA CYS A 66 -5.02 -10.35 -9.66
C CYS A 66 -5.81 -10.18 -8.37
N GLU A 67 -5.76 -11.14 -7.46
CA GLU A 67 -6.35 -11.01 -6.14
C GLU A 67 -5.68 -9.89 -5.33
N ALA A 68 -4.34 -9.79 -5.38
CA ALA A 68 -3.61 -8.68 -4.75
C ALA A 68 -3.99 -7.31 -5.37
N ILE A 69 -4.12 -7.24 -6.70
CA ILE A 69 -4.53 -6.01 -7.41
C ILE A 69 -5.96 -5.59 -7.01
N ARG A 70 -6.90 -6.53 -6.88
CA ARG A 70 -8.28 -6.24 -6.43
C ARG A 70 -8.30 -5.70 -5.00
N GLN A 71 -7.58 -6.34 -4.09
CA GLN A 71 -7.48 -5.91 -2.70
C GLN A 71 -6.86 -4.51 -2.58
N ALA A 72 -5.87 -4.22 -3.43
CA ALA A 72 -5.19 -2.94 -3.49
C ALA A 72 -5.95 -1.83 -4.22
N ARG A 73 -7.09 -2.12 -4.89
CA ARG A 73 -7.79 -1.19 -5.79
C ARG A 73 -8.02 0.18 -5.17
N ARG A 74 -8.55 0.23 -3.95
CA ARG A 74 -8.84 1.49 -3.22
C ARG A 74 -7.59 2.22 -2.74
N LYS A 75 -6.47 1.51 -2.61
CA LYS A 75 -5.19 2.02 -2.09
C LYS A 75 -4.18 2.28 -3.19
N MET A 76 -4.53 2.11 -4.47
CA MET A 76 -3.60 2.22 -5.58
C MET A 76 -2.90 3.58 -5.65
N ASN A 77 -3.61 4.67 -5.33
CA ASN A 77 -3.00 6.01 -5.25
C ASN A 77 -1.97 6.12 -4.12
N CYS A 78 -2.23 5.51 -2.97
CA CYS A 78 -1.25 5.44 -1.88
C CYS A 78 -0.04 4.60 -2.28
N ILE A 79 -0.26 3.47 -2.95
CA ILE A 79 0.81 2.60 -3.40
C ILE A 79 1.74 3.36 -4.35
N LYS A 80 1.20 4.15 -5.28
CA LYS A 80 1.99 5.02 -6.17
C LYS A 80 2.90 5.97 -5.40
N LEU A 81 2.46 6.51 -4.26
CA LEU A 81 3.28 7.38 -3.41
C LEU A 81 4.44 6.64 -2.72
N LEU A 82 4.34 5.33 -2.57
CA LEU A 82 5.37 4.49 -1.95
C LEU A 82 6.36 3.91 -2.96
N ILE A 83 6.15 4.10 -4.26
CA ILE A 83 7.05 3.57 -5.28
C ILE A 83 8.33 4.38 -5.26
N THR A 84 9.45 3.68 -5.11
CA THR A 84 10.79 4.28 -5.04
C THR A 84 11.49 4.20 -6.40
N SER A 85 12.53 5.00 -6.59
CA SER A 85 13.38 4.90 -7.79
C SER A 85 14.04 3.53 -7.95
N GLN A 86 14.25 2.80 -6.84
CA GLN A 86 14.75 1.42 -6.88
C GLN A 86 13.69 0.46 -7.42
N ASP A 87 12.43 0.63 -7.04
CA ASP A 87 11.31 -0.13 -7.59
C ASP A 87 11.20 0.12 -9.10
N GLU A 88 11.31 1.38 -9.53
CA GLU A 88 11.28 1.75 -10.94
C GLU A 88 12.49 1.25 -11.73
N ALA A 89 13.62 0.97 -11.09
CA ALA A 89 14.77 0.39 -11.76
C ALA A 89 14.49 -1.07 -12.18
N VAL A 90 13.83 -1.84 -11.31
CA VAL A 90 13.59 -3.28 -11.47
C VAL A 90 12.26 -3.58 -12.18
N TYR A 91 11.23 -2.82 -11.88
CA TYR A 91 9.85 -3.10 -12.28
C TYR A 91 9.30 -2.02 -13.22
N ASN A 92 8.46 -2.45 -14.17
CA ASN A 92 7.67 -1.54 -14.99
C ASN A 92 6.36 -1.23 -14.26
N ILE A 93 6.39 -0.15 -13.48
CA ILE A 93 5.27 0.30 -12.64
C ILE A 93 3.99 0.58 -13.42
N LYS A 94 4.10 0.97 -14.70
CA LYS A 94 2.91 1.19 -15.55
C LYS A 94 2.05 -0.07 -15.63
N LYS A 95 2.68 -1.26 -15.63
CA LYS A 95 1.98 -2.55 -15.64
C LYS A 95 1.06 -2.74 -14.44
N ILE A 96 1.35 -2.14 -13.27
CA ILE A 96 0.46 -2.21 -12.10
C ILE A 96 -0.89 -1.54 -12.39
N GLN A 97 -0.88 -0.44 -13.15
CA GLN A 97 -2.09 0.26 -13.55
C GLN A 97 -2.83 -0.50 -14.66
N ASP A 98 -2.08 -1.06 -15.60
CA ASP A 98 -2.67 -1.83 -16.72
C ASP A 98 -3.30 -3.16 -16.25
N LEU A 99 -2.82 -3.72 -15.12
CA LEU A 99 -3.40 -4.91 -14.51
C LEU A 99 -4.78 -4.67 -13.88
N GLN A 100 -5.11 -3.44 -13.48
CA GLN A 100 -6.40 -3.13 -12.85
C GLN A 100 -7.61 -3.57 -13.68
N PRO A 101 -7.77 -3.14 -14.95
CA PRO A 101 -8.90 -3.54 -15.78
C PRO A 101 -8.88 -5.03 -16.15
N ILE A 102 -7.71 -5.68 -16.16
CA ILE A 102 -7.57 -7.10 -16.49
C ILE A 102 -8.06 -7.97 -15.34
N CYS A 103 -7.71 -7.57 -14.11
CA CYS A 103 -8.06 -8.27 -12.88
C CYS A 103 -9.46 -7.92 -12.35
N GLU A 104 -10.13 -6.93 -12.93
CA GLU A 104 -11.52 -6.58 -12.63
C GLU A 104 -12.41 -7.83 -12.86
N PRO A 105 -13.21 -8.25 -11.86
CA PRO A 105 -14.16 -9.33 -12.08
C PRO A 105 -15.12 -8.93 -13.19
N SER A 106 -15.39 -9.85 -14.12
CA SER A 106 -16.45 -9.67 -15.11
C SER A 106 -17.75 -9.40 -14.35
N HIS A 107 -18.34 -8.23 -14.57
CA HIS A 107 -19.68 -7.93 -14.04
C HIS A 107 -20.60 -9.10 -14.40
N PRO A 108 -21.36 -9.66 -13.46
CA PRO A 108 -22.39 -10.62 -13.81
C PRO A 108 -23.33 -9.94 -14.83
N PRO A 109 -23.83 -10.68 -15.85
CA PRO A 109 -24.80 -10.13 -16.76
C PRO A 109 -25.94 -9.53 -15.94
N GLN A 110 -26.26 -8.27 -16.20
CA GLN A 110 -27.39 -7.63 -15.56
C GLN A 110 -28.62 -8.40 -16.02
N VAL A 111 -29.12 -9.29 -15.15
CA VAL A 111 -30.38 -9.97 -15.39
C VAL A 111 -31.42 -8.87 -15.37
N ALA A 112 -31.89 -8.47 -16.54
CA ALA A 112 -33.07 -7.63 -16.68
C ALA A 112 -34.23 -8.41 -16.04
N VAL A 113 -34.75 -7.89 -14.94
CA VAL A 113 -35.97 -8.35 -14.27
C VAL A 113 -37.16 -7.73 -14.97
#